data_AF-A0A1J4T108-F1
#
_entry.id   AF-A0A1J4T108-F1
#
_cell.length_a   1.000
_cell.length_b   1.000
_cell.length_c   1.000
_cell.angle_alpha   90.00
_cell.angle_beta   90.00
_cell.angle_gamma   90.00
#
_symmetry.space_group_name_H-M   'P 1'
#
loop_
_entity.id
_entity.type
_entity.pdbx_description
1 polymer ?
#
loop_
_entity_poly.entity_id
_entity_poly.type
_entity_poly.pdbx_seq_one_letter_code
_entity_poly.pdbx_strand_id
1 'polypeptide(L)'
;MILIAQGPRLKAAQSSAAQFLNLGFGARALGMGEAYSAVADDISSVYYNPAGLASGTEGRELSFSHAFHIQDTAVSQFAFMRRPYAAAITYFSAGELEGRGPSAELTGNFTARDVAAQISRGFKLGAFDAGISGKVINQKIKSSGATSFAADAGLLYRFAGTPYSFGASLVNFGTRVKFEEESFSLPLKFKAGAAANFPSPGLLLALDLEFPDDGPAAARAGVEYKGLDSIALRLGYKTTASGQRDAILGRGFGDSASGVAGMYGFFAGAGFEYAGFKLDYALLPYGDLGTAHRFSVGMKF
;
A
#
# COMPACT_ATOMS: atom_id res chain seq x y z
N MET A 1 -44.94 -21.58 -15.84
CA MET A 1 -44.23 -20.76 -14.84
C MET A 1 -42.77 -21.21 -14.83
N ILE A 2 -41.92 -20.56 -15.63
CA ILE A 2 -40.49 -20.89 -15.74
C ILE A 2 -39.75 -19.88 -14.87
N LEU A 3 -39.18 -20.33 -13.75
CA LEU A 3 -38.26 -19.53 -12.94
C LEU A 3 -36.93 -19.45 -13.70
N ILE A 4 -36.60 -18.26 -14.21
CA ILE A 4 -35.22 -17.95 -14.63
C ILE A 4 -34.47 -17.53 -13.36
N ALA A 5 -33.71 -18.47 -12.79
CA ALA A 5 -32.74 -18.16 -11.75
C ALA A 5 -31.64 -17.30 -12.39
N GLN A 6 -31.60 -16.01 -12.04
CA GLN A 6 -30.43 -15.18 -12.32
C GLN A 6 -29.29 -15.69 -11.45
N GLY A 7 -28.40 -16.50 -12.02
CA GLY A 7 -27.13 -16.82 -11.39
C GLY A 7 -26.36 -15.52 -11.07
N PRO A 8 -25.49 -15.52 -10.04
CA PRO A 8 -24.68 -14.36 -9.74
C PRO A 8 -23.90 -13.97 -11.00
N ARG A 9 -24.13 -12.75 -11.48
CA ARG A 9 -23.28 -12.14 -12.49
C ARG A 9 -21.88 -12.05 -11.88
N LEU A 10 -21.00 -12.99 -12.25
CA LEU A 10 -19.58 -12.84 -12.07
C LEU A 10 -19.20 -11.57 -12.84
N LYS A 11 -19.09 -10.44 -12.13
CA LYS A 11 -18.40 -9.27 -12.67
C LYS A 11 -17.00 -9.77 -12.99
N ALA A 12 -16.65 -9.84 -14.27
CA ALA A 12 -15.24 -9.91 -14.66
C ALA A 12 -14.53 -8.79 -13.90
N ALA A 13 -13.44 -9.12 -13.19
CA ALA A 13 -12.65 -8.11 -12.49
C ALA A 13 -12.29 -7.03 -13.52
N GLN A 14 -12.80 -5.82 -13.33
CA GLN A 14 -12.38 -4.71 -14.18
C GLN A 14 -10.92 -4.46 -13.84
N SER A 15 -10.02 -4.65 -14.80
CA SER A 15 -8.62 -4.32 -14.62
C SER A 15 -8.51 -2.80 -14.43
N SER A 16 -7.88 -2.38 -13.33
CA SER A 16 -7.51 -0.98 -13.14
C SER A 16 -6.07 -0.77 -13.62
N ALA A 17 -5.78 0.43 -14.15
CA ALA A 17 -4.43 0.83 -14.52
C ALA A 17 -3.66 1.29 -13.27
N ALA A 18 -2.37 1.61 -13.41
CA ALA A 18 -1.54 2.09 -12.30
C ALA A 18 -1.56 1.17 -11.04
N GLN A 19 -1.52 -0.15 -11.24
CA GLN A 19 -1.51 -1.15 -10.15
C GLN A 19 -0.35 -0.97 -9.16
N PHE A 20 0.73 -0.31 -9.57
CA PHE A 20 1.83 0.04 -8.67
C PHE A 20 1.38 0.94 -7.49
N LEU A 21 0.24 1.65 -7.61
CA LEU A 21 -0.39 2.40 -6.52
C LEU A 21 -0.99 1.51 -5.43
N ASN A 22 -0.99 0.19 -5.59
CA ASN A 22 -1.32 -0.79 -4.57
C ASN A 22 -0.07 -1.38 -3.88
N LEU A 23 1.13 -1.04 -4.33
CA LEU A 23 2.39 -1.47 -3.73
C LEU A 23 2.72 -0.53 -2.56
N GLY A 24 2.40 -0.99 -1.35
CA GLY A 24 2.38 -0.18 -0.14
C GLY A 24 3.64 0.63 0.16
N PHE A 25 3.49 1.60 1.08
CA PHE A 25 4.52 2.55 1.43
C PHE A 25 5.16 2.26 2.78
N GLY A 26 6.48 2.19 2.82
CA GLY A 26 7.25 2.04 4.05
C GLY A 26 7.17 0.65 4.67
N ALA A 27 8.33 0.13 5.10
CA ALA A 27 8.42 -1.20 5.68
C ALA A 27 7.66 -1.34 7.01
N ARG A 28 7.54 -0.28 7.82
CA ARG A 28 6.74 -0.30 9.06
C ARG A 28 5.27 -0.66 8.80
N ALA A 29 4.61 0.07 7.91
CA ALA A 29 3.20 -0.16 7.60
C ALA A 29 2.99 -1.52 6.91
N LEU A 30 3.90 -1.89 5.99
CA LEU A 30 3.88 -3.20 5.35
C LEU A 30 4.04 -4.35 6.35
N GLY A 31 4.96 -4.24 7.32
CA GLY A 31 5.14 -5.24 8.39
C GLY A 31 3.92 -5.41 9.30
N MET A 32 3.03 -4.43 9.33
CA MET A 32 1.72 -4.48 10.02
C MET A 32 0.57 -4.90 9.08
N GLY A 33 0.87 -5.45 7.90
CA GLY A 33 -0.15 -5.88 6.94
C GLY A 33 -0.95 -4.72 6.33
N GLU A 34 -0.40 -3.51 6.39
CA GLU A 34 -1.01 -2.26 5.92
C GLU A 34 -2.31 -1.85 6.65
N ALA A 35 -2.54 -2.42 7.84
CA ALA A 35 -3.56 -1.95 8.78
C ALA A 35 -3.07 -0.63 9.41
N TYR A 36 -3.35 0.48 8.73
CA TYR A 36 -2.67 1.75 8.98
C TYR A 36 -3.56 2.98 8.83
N SER A 37 -4.83 2.84 8.42
CA SER A 37 -5.71 4.01 8.24
C SER A 37 -6.02 4.71 9.56
N ALA A 38 -6.12 3.97 10.67
CA ALA A 38 -6.28 4.54 12.02
C ALA A 38 -4.96 4.84 12.75
N VAL A 39 -3.84 4.27 12.28
CA VAL A 39 -2.52 4.50 12.89
C VAL A 39 -1.98 5.84 12.42
N ALA A 40 -1.64 5.94 11.13
CA ALA A 40 -1.26 7.17 10.41
C ALA A 40 -0.50 8.20 11.26
N ASP A 41 0.56 7.76 11.96
CA ASP A 41 1.31 8.56 12.94
C ASP A 41 2.70 8.98 12.43
N ASP A 42 3.13 8.44 11.29
CA ASP A 42 4.37 8.79 10.59
C ASP A 42 4.14 9.19 9.14
N ILE A 43 5.23 9.49 8.43
CA ILE A 43 5.24 9.92 7.04
C ILE A 43 4.50 8.97 6.06
N SER A 44 4.34 7.69 6.39
CA SER A 44 3.57 6.73 5.60
C SER A 44 2.08 7.09 5.55
N SER A 45 1.61 7.99 6.42
CA SER A 45 0.24 8.53 6.40
C SER A 45 -0.13 9.12 5.04
N VAL A 46 0.82 9.68 4.28
CA VAL A 46 0.56 10.23 2.95
C VAL A 46 -0.04 9.20 2.00
N TYR A 47 0.31 7.92 2.18
CA TYR A 47 -0.15 6.83 1.36
C TYR A 47 -1.41 6.16 1.91
N TYR A 48 -1.53 6.04 3.24
CA TYR A 48 -2.60 5.26 3.87
C TYR A 48 -3.77 6.10 4.41
N ASN A 49 -3.52 7.27 5.00
CA ASN A 49 -4.55 8.20 5.45
C ASN A 49 -3.93 9.60 5.69
N PRO A 50 -4.12 10.57 4.77
CA PRO A 50 -3.48 11.89 4.88
C PRO A 50 -3.93 12.70 6.11
N ALA A 51 -5.01 12.31 6.79
CA ALA A 51 -5.41 12.94 8.06
C ALA A 51 -4.34 12.82 9.15
N GLY A 52 -3.45 11.81 9.07
CA GLY A 52 -2.29 11.68 9.94
C GLY A 52 -1.34 12.88 9.94
N LEU A 53 -1.41 13.74 8.92
CA LEU A 53 -0.60 14.96 8.83
C LEU A 53 -1.13 16.11 9.69
N ALA A 54 -2.39 16.06 10.13
CA ALA A 54 -3.03 17.15 10.88
C ALA A 54 -2.54 17.26 12.32
N SER A 55 -2.03 16.15 12.87
CA SER A 55 -1.62 16.01 14.26
C SER A 55 -0.35 15.17 14.39
N GLY A 56 0.35 15.35 15.52
CA GLY A 56 1.56 14.62 15.85
C GLY A 56 2.67 15.57 16.29
N THR A 57 3.82 15.01 16.62
CA THR A 57 4.99 15.82 17.00
C THR A 57 5.40 16.70 15.82
N GLU A 58 5.56 18.00 16.10
CA GLU A 58 6.15 18.93 15.16
C GLU A 58 7.58 18.49 14.84
N GLY A 59 7.93 18.50 13.56
CA GLY A 59 9.22 18.01 13.08
C GLY A 59 9.20 17.74 11.60
N ARG A 60 10.39 17.52 11.05
CA ARG A 60 10.60 17.06 9.70
C ARG A 60 10.87 15.56 9.73
N GLU A 61 10.31 14.86 8.76
CA GLU A 61 10.60 13.45 8.56
C GLU A 61 10.97 13.23 7.10
N LEU A 62 12.03 12.50 6.87
CA LEU A 62 12.40 11.95 5.57
C LEU A 62 12.25 10.45 5.64
N SER A 63 11.77 9.84 4.54
CA SER A 63 11.74 8.39 4.41
C SER A 63 12.03 7.99 2.97
N PHE A 64 12.89 6.99 2.83
CA PHE A 64 13.16 6.29 1.60
C PHE A 64 12.80 4.82 1.79
N SER A 65 12.11 4.23 0.83
CA SER A 65 11.66 2.84 0.87
C SER A 65 11.95 2.15 -0.46
N HIS A 66 12.63 1.02 -0.42
CA HIS A 66 12.97 0.24 -1.62
C HIS A 66 12.54 -1.22 -1.45
N ALA A 67 11.94 -1.78 -2.50
CA ALA A 67 11.51 -3.16 -2.57
C ALA A 67 12.21 -3.82 -3.75
N PHE A 68 12.94 -4.87 -3.45
CA PHE A 68 13.26 -5.89 -4.45
C PHE A 68 12.03 -6.79 -4.51
N HIS A 69 11.33 -6.70 -5.64
CA HIS A 69 10.13 -7.45 -5.89
C HIS A 69 10.44 -8.58 -6.87
N ILE A 70 9.42 -9.31 -7.28
CA ILE A 70 9.57 -10.57 -8.01
C ILE A 70 9.89 -10.27 -9.47
N GLN A 71 10.69 -11.11 -10.14
CA GLN A 71 11.05 -10.99 -11.56
C GLN A 71 11.68 -9.62 -11.93
N ASP A 72 12.72 -9.22 -11.20
CA ASP A 72 13.46 -7.95 -11.41
C ASP A 72 12.64 -6.67 -11.28
N THR A 73 11.37 -6.78 -10.85
CA THR A 73 10.55 -5.61 -10.59
C THR A 73 10.98 -4.92 -9.30
N ALA A 74 10.88 -3.60 -9.28
CA ALA A 74 11.31 -2.80 -8.14
C ALA A 74 10.38 -1.62 -7.90
N VAL A 75 10.17 -1.30 -6.62
CA VAL A 75 9.47 -0.08 -6.18
C VAL A 75 10.41 0.74 -5.32
N SER A 76 10.65 1.97 -5.74
CA SER A 76 11.37 2.97 -4.94
C SER A 76 10.43 4.09 -4.56
N GLN A 77 10.47 4.49 -3.30
CA GLN A 77 9.61 5.52 -2.76
C GLN A 77 10.42 6.47 -1.91
N PHE A 78 10.11 7.76 -2.04
CA PHE A 78 10.68 8.81 -1.23
C PHE A 78 9.55 9.67 -0.71
N ALA A 79 9.63 10.09 0.55
CA ALA A 79 8.73 11.08 1.10
C ALA A 79 9.49 12.06 2.00
N PHE A 80 9.02 13.31 1.97
CA PHE A 80 9.38 14.35 2.91
C PHE A 80 8.13 14.89 3.56
N MET A 81 8.15 15.02 4.88
CA MET A 81 7.09 15.61 5.67
C MET A 81 7.64 16.76 6.48
N ARG A 82 6.90 17.88 6.47
CA ARG A 82 7.00 18.96 7.45
C ARG A 82 5.57 19.31 7.81
N ARG A 83 5.08 18.78 8.93
CA ARG A 83 3.67 18.93 9.32
C ARG A 83 3.22 20.40 9.26
N PRO A 84 2.02 20.69 8.72
CA PRO A 84 1.01 19.72 8.27
C PRO A 84 1.12 19.31 6.79
N TYR A 85 2.27 19.54 6.14
CA TYR A 85 2.47 19.25 4.71
C TYR A 85 3.38 18.04 4.51
N ALA A 86 3.19 17.36 3.38
CA ALA A 86 4.12 16.34 2.92
C ALA A 86 4.14 16.25 1.39
N ALA A 87 5.23 15.73 0.85
CA ALA A 87 5.37 15.38 -0.54
C ALA A 87 5.98 13.97 -0.65
N ALA A 88 5.54 13.21 -1.64
CA ALA A 88 6.04 11.86 -1.87
C ALA A 88 6.17 11.58 -3.37
N ILE A 89 7.12 10.72 -3.72
CA ILE A 89 7.31 10.18 -5.06
C ILE A 89 7.38 8.67 -4.95
N THR A 90 6.62 7.98 -5.80
CA THR A 90 6.71 6.54 -6.02
C THR A 90 7.19 6.30 -7.44
N TYR A 91 8.21 5.48 -7.59
CA TYR A 91 8.75 5.00 -8.85
C TYR A 91 8.65 3.48 -8.88
N PHE A 92 8.04 2.95 -9.94
CA PHE A 92 7.97 1.52 -10.22
C PHE A 92 8.70 1.23 -11.53
N SER A 93 9.43 0.13 -11.55
CA SER A 93 10.03 -0.44 -12.76
C SER A 93 9.68 -1.92 -12.84
N ALA A 94 9.25 -2.34 -14.03
CA ALA A 94 8.97 -3.74 -14.32
C ALA A 94 10.23 -4.56 -14.68
N GLY A 95 11.43 -4.03 -14.45
CA GLY A 95 12.67 -4.66 -14.91
C GLY A 95 12.83 -4.61 -16.42
N GLU A 96 13.71 -5.46 -16.94
CA GLU A 96 13.92 -5.66 -18.37
C GLU A 96 13.01 -6.79 -18.87
N LEU A 97 12.12 -6.47 -19.79
CA LEU A 97 11.15 -7.37 -20.38
C LEU A 97 11.57 -7.73 -21.80
N GLU A 98 11.48 -9.01 -22.13
CA GLU A 98 11.76 -9.49 -23.48
C GLU A 98 10.57 -9.20 -24.41
N GLY A 99 10.83 -8.45 -25.49
CA GLY A 99 9.82 -8.20 -26.51
C GLY A 99 9.70 -9.37 -27.47
N ARG A 100 8.48 -9.91 -27.63
CA ARG A 100 8.17 -10.91 -28.66
C ARG A 100 7.11 -10.42 -29.63
N GLY A 101 7.31 -10.70 -30.91
CA GLY A 101 6.34 -10.45 -31.97
C GLY A 101 5.29 -11.57 -32.07
N PRO A 102 4.33 -11.43 -32.99
CA PRO A 102 3.22 -12.39 -33.13
C PRO A 102 3.66 -13.82 -33.46
N SER A 103 4.83 -14.02 -34.05
CA SER A 103 5.42 -15.34 -34.36
C SER A 103 6.45 -15.78 -33.32
N ALA A 104 6.40 -15.20 -32.12
CA ALA A 104 7.31 -15.43 -30.98
C ALA A 104 8.79 -15.07 -31.24
N GLU A 105 9.08 -14.35 -32.32
CA GLU A 105 10.40 -13.81 -32.64
C GLU A 105 10.79 -12.68 -31.68
N LEU A 106 12.08 -12.58 -31.37
CA LEU A 106 12.60 -11.52 -30.51
C LEU A 106 12.56 -10.17 -31.25
N THR A 107 11.91 -9.18 -30.64
CA THR A 107 11.76 -7.81 -31.17
C THR A 107 12.60 -6.78 -30.41
N GLY A 108 13.38 -7.24 -29.42
CA GLY A 108 14.23 -6.43 -28.56
C GLY A 108 13.63 -6.25 -27.16
N ASN A 109 14.51 -5.96 -26.19
CA ASN A 109 14.10 -5.78 -24.80
C ASN A 109 13.49 -4.38 -24.58
N PHE A 110 12.57 -4.29 -23.63
CA PHE A 110 11.94 -3.03 -23.24
C PHE A 110 11.66 -3.02 -21.73
N THR A 111 11.21 -1.90 -21.20
CA THR A 111 10.83 -1.77 -19.80
C THR A 111 9.52 -1.00 -19.68
N ALA A 112 8.77 -1.28 -18.61
CA ALA A 112 7.64 -0.47 -18.18
C ALA A 112 8.05 0.30 -16.92
N ARG A 113 7.74 1.60 -16.89
CA ARG A 113 8.07 2.51 -15.79
C ARG A 113 6.88 3.38 -15.46
N ASP A 114 6.58 3.44 -14.17
CA ASP A 114 5.49 4.26 -13.66
C ASP A 114 5.99 5.18 -12.55
N VAL A 115 5.47 6.40 -12.52
CA VAL A 115 5.80 7.41 -11.53
C VAL A 115 4.53 8.03 -10.98
N ALA A 116 4.43 8.14 -9.66
CA ALA A 116 3.41 8.96 -9.00
C ALA A 116 4.10 10.01 -8.13
N ALA A 117 3.80 11.28 -8.37
CA ALA A 117 4.18 12.38 -7.49
C ALA A 117 2.95 12.84 -6.70
N GLN A 118 3.11 13.07 -5.41
CA GLN A 118 2.04 13.38 -4.47
C GLN A 118 2.41 14.58 -3.61
N ILE A 119 1.43 15.46 -3.37
CA ILE A 119 1.47 16.48 -2.34
C ILE A 119 0.28 16.31 -1.41
N SER A 120 0.48 16.53 -0.11
CA SER A 120 -0.52 16.26 0.92
C SER A 120 -0.55 17.35 1.97
N ARG A 121 -1.73 17.59 2.53
CA ARG A 121 -1.94 18.52 3.65
C ARG A 121 -2.93 17.94 4.65
N GLY A 122 -2.57 17.99 5.93
CA GLY A 122 -3.48 17.75 7.05
C GLY A 122 -4.06 19.06 7.61
N PHE A 123 -5.24 18.98 8.21
CA PHE A 123 -5.87 20.09 8.93
C PHE A 123 -6.85 19.57 9.97
N LYS A 124 -7.13 20.39 10.99
CA LYS A 124 -8.11 20.10 12.02
C LYS A 124 -9.52 20.44 11.54
N LEU A 125 -10.48 19.56 11.83
CA LEU A 125 -11.91 19.78 11.61
C LEU A 125 -12.66 19.45 12.90
N GLY A 126 -12.71 20.44 13.81
CA GLY A 126 -13.23 20.24 15.16
C GLY A 126 -12.38 19.20 15.91
N ALA A 127 -13.03 18.12 16.36
CA ALA A 127 -12.36 17.03 17.05
C ALA A 127 -11.70 16.00 16.10
N PHE A 128 -11.92 16.12 14.79
CA PHE A 128 -11.34 15.24 13.78
C PHE A 128 -10.06 15.84 13.21
N ASP A 129 -9.10 14.97 12.95
CA ASP A 129 -8.03 15.19 12.01
C ASP A 129 -8.56 14.89 10.61
N ALA A 130 -8.29 15.78 9.65
CA ALA A 130 -8.64 15.61 8.26
C ALA A 130 -7.40 15.79 7.39
N GLY A 131 -7.41 15.23 6.18
CA GLY A 131 -6.31 15.44 5.25
C GLY A 131 -6.72 15.18 3.82
N ILE A 132 -6.00 15.82 2.91
CA ILE A 132 -6.18 15.68 1.47
C ILE A 132 -4.83 15.49 0.78
N SER A 133 -4.83 14.81 -0.35
CA SER A 133 -3.68 14.71 -1.25
C SER A 133 -4.08 14.91 -2.69
N GLY A 134 -3.17 15.46 -3.50
CA GLY A 134 -3.24 15.43 -4.95
C GLY A 134 -2.07 14.62 -5.52
N LYS A 135 -2.33 13.82 -6.55
CA LYS A 135 -1.36 12.96 -7.23
C LYS A 135 -1.35 13.20 -8.73
N VAL A 136 -0.16 13.23 -9.32
CA VAL A 136 0.05 13.14 -10.76
C VAL A 136 0.73 11.80 -11.02
N ILE A 137 0.13 11.01 -11.90
CA ILE A 137 0.56 9.65 -12.22
C ILE A 137 0.93 9.62 -13.69
N ASN A 138 2.15 9.17 -13.99
CA ASN A 138 2.63 8.96 -15.34
C ASN A 138 3.02 7.50 -15.50
N GLN A 139 2.53 6.87 -16.56
CA GLN A 139 2.85 5.49 -16.91
C GLN A 139 3.45 5.45 -18.30
N LYS A 140 4.51 4.67 -18.49
CA LYS A 140 5.18 4.53 -19.79
C LYS A 140 5.55 3.07 -20.06
N ILE A 141 5.16 2.59 -21.24
CA ILE A 141 5.50 1.27 -21.75
C ILE A 141 5.96 1.45 -23.20
N LYS A 142 7.23 1.10 -23.49
CA LYS A 142 7.85 1.40 -24.79
C LYS A 142 7.69 2.90 -25.17
N SER A 143 7.10 3.18 -26.32
CA SER A 143 6.81 4.53 -26.83
C SER A 143 5.46 5.09 -26.38
N SER A 144 4.58 4.27 -25.79
CA SER A 144 3.27 4.68 -25.34
C SER A 144 3.32 5.16 -23.89
N GLY A 145 2.57 6.20 -23.57
CA GLY A 145 2.49 6.72 -22.22
C GLY A 145 1.17 7.41 -21.94
N ALA A 146 0.79 7.42 -20.67
CA ALA A 146 -0.45 8.00 -20.20
C ALA A 146 -0.19 8.82 -18.93
N THR A 147 -0.91 9.92 -18.77
CA THR A 147 -0.91 10.72 -17.54
C THR A 147 -2.32 10.77 -16.97
N SER A 148 -2.42 10.59 -15.65
CA SER A 148 -3.67 10.67 -14.92
C SER A 148 -3.48 11.44 -13.61
N PHE A 149 -4.59 11.88 -13.05
CA PHE A 149 -4.63 12.63 -11.80
C PHE A 149 -5.50 11.91 -10.80
N ALA A 150 -5.10 11.96 -9.53
CA ALA A 150 -5.89 11.40 -8.44
C ALA A 150 -5.88 12.30 -7.22
N ALA A 151 -6.86 12.12 -6.36
CA ALA A 151 -6.97 12.74 -5.06
C ALA A 151 -7.21 11.68 -3.99
N ASP A 152 -6.68 11.96 -2.81
CA ASP A 152 -6.97 11.19 -1.61
C ASP A 152 -7.62 12.10 -0.57
N ALA A 153 -8.49 11.53 0.25
CA ALA A 153 -9.09 12.20 1.39
C ALA A 153 -9.06 11.28 2.61
N GLY A 154 -8.89 11.87 3.79
CA GLY A 154 -8.75 11.15 5.04
C GLY A 154 -9.45 11.85 6.19
N LEU A 155 -9.98 11.04 7.10
CA LEU A 155 -10.47 11.45 8.41
C LEU A 155 -9.86 10.53 9.48
N LEU A 156 -9.56 11.10 10.64
CA LEU A 156 -8.97 10.39 11.75
C LEU A 156 -9.45 11.00 13.07
N TYR A 157 -9.93 10.16 13.95
CA TYR A 157 -10.41 10.54 15.27
C TYR A 157 -9.60 9.82 16.33
N ARG A 158 -8.99 10.59 17.23
CA ARG A 158 -8.20 10.08 18.36
C ARG A 158 -8.95 10.39 19.65
N PHE A 159 -9.30 9.34 20.39
CA PHE A 159 -10.05 9.49 21.63
C PHE A 159 -9.11 9.99 22.73
N ALA A 160 -9.24 11.27 23.09
CA ALA A 160 -8.41 11.91 24.10
C ALA A 160 -8.37 11.10 25.41
N GLY A 161 -7.17 10.91 25.96
CA GLY A 161 -6.96 10.14 27.19
C GLY A 161 -7.09 8.61 27.05
N THR A 162 -7.26 8.08 25.84
CA THR A 162 -7.36 6.64 25.60
C THR A 162 -6.37 6.20 24.52
N PRO A 163 -6.04 4.90 24.43
CA PRO A 163 -5.18 4.38 23.36
C PRO A 163 -5.87 4.33 22.00
N TYR A 164 -7.18 4.59 21.92
CA TYR A 164 -8.01 4.25 20.77
C TYR A 164 -8.08 5.35 19.70
N SER A 165 -8.20 4.92 18.45
CA SER A 165 -8.44 5.78 17.30
C SER A 165 -9.25 5.07 16.21
N PHE A 166 -10.00 5.86 15.44
CA PHE A 166 -10.69 5.42 14.24
C PHE A 166 -10.25 6.26 13.05
N GLY A 167 -10.01 5.62 11.91
CA GLY A 167 -9.59 6.31 10.68
C GLY A 167 -10.35 5.80 9.47
N ALA A 168 -10.68 6.72 8.58
CA ALA A 168 -11.25 6.40 7.28
C ALA A 168 -10.50 7.16 6.18
N SER A 169 -10.34 6.54 5.02
CA SER A 169 -9.67 7.17 3.88
C SER A 169 -10.23 6.71 2.55
N LEU A 170 -10.34 7.63 1.62
CA LEU A 170 -10.56 7.36 0.20
C LEU A 170 -9.26 7.63 -0.53
N VAL A 171 -8.70 6.63 -1.20
CA VAL A 171 -7.42 6.74 -1.91
C VAL A 171 -7.58 6.48 -3.40
N ASN A 172 -6.83 7.23 -4.21
CA ASN A 172 -6.76 7.15 -5.67
C ASN A 172 -8.09 7.49 -6.40
N PHE A 173 -8.92 8.38 -5.84
CA PHE A 173 -10.09 8.88 -6.55
C PHE A 173 -9.66 9.82 -7.68
N GLY A 174 -9.86 9.44 -8.94
CA GLY A 174 -9.23 10.18 -10.02
C GLY A 174 -9.72 9.87 -11.43
N THR A 175 -9.01 10.45 -12.39
CA THR A 175 -9.28 10.30 -13.83
C THR A 175 -8.96 8.89 -14.30
N ARG A 176 -9.65 8.42 -15.35
CA ARG A 176 -9.28 7.18 -16.04
C ARG A 176 -7.94 7.35 -16.76
N VAL A 177 -7.13 6.29 -16.80
CA VAL A 177 -5.91 6.22 -17.60
C VAL A 177 -6.29 5.79 -19.00
N LYS A 178 -5.93 6.57 -20.02
CA LYS A 178 -6.20 6.25 -21.43
C LYS A 178 -4.92 5.76 -22.09
N PHE A 179 -4.94 4.53 -22.60
CA PHE A 179 -3.88 3.98 -23.45
C PHE A 179 -4.49 3.73 -24.83
N GLU A 180 -4.00 4.47 -25.83
CA GLU A 180 -4.54 4.41 -27.19
C GLU A 180 -6.06 4.62 -27.22
N GLU A 181 -6.84 3.56 -27.44
CA GLU A 181 -8.31 3.62 -27.50
C GLU A 181 -9.01 3.16 -26.21
N GLU A 182 -8.30 2.47 -25.31
CA GLU A 182 -8.88 1.91 -24.10
C GLU A 182 -8.69 2.82 -22.88
N SER A 183 -9.65 2.78 -21.96
CA SER A 183 -9.58 3.55 -20.71
C SER A 183 -9.80 2.66 -19.50
N PHE A 184 -8.97 2.82 -18.48
CA PHE A 184 -9.00 2.03 -17.25
C PHE A 184 -9.16 2.96 -16.04
N SER A 185 -9.91 2.52 -15.04
CA SER A 185 -9.98 3.25 -13.76
C SER A 185 -8.63 3.19 -13.05
N LEU A 186 -8.37 4.13 -12.13
CA LEU A 186 -7.34 3.97 -11.10
C LEU A 186 -7.85 3.03 -10.00
N PRO A 187 -6.97 2.39 -9.20
CA PRO A 187 -7.35 1.46 -8.14
C PRO A 187 -7.90 2.26 -6.96
N LEU A 188 -9.17 2.64 -7.06
CA LEU A 188 -9.88 3.41 -6.04
C LEU A 188 -10.16 2.49 -4.85
N LYS A 189 -9.81 2.95 -3.66
CA LYS A 189 -10.06 2.17 -2.44
C LYS A 189 -10.63 3.05 -1.35
N PHE A 190 -11.68 2.55 -0.70
CA PHE A 190 -12.10 3.05 0.59
C PHE A 190 -11.50 2.16 1.68
N LYS A 191 -10.98 2.79 2.74
CA LYS A 191 -10.51 2.11 3.94
C LYS A 191 -11.21 2.67 5.17
N ALA A 192 -11.54 1.79 6.11
CA ALA A 192 -11.99 2.15 7.45
C ALA A 192 -11.25 1.28 8.46
N GLY A 193 -10.76 1.87 9.53
CA GLY A 193 -9.92 1.16 10.48
C GLY A 193 -10.03 1.67 11.91
N ALA A 194 -9.51 0.85 12.81
CA ALA A 194 -9.42 1.10 14.23
C ALA A 194 -8.01 0.75 14.71
N ALA A 195 -7.48 1.52 15.65
CA ALA A 195 -6.19 1.21 16.27
C ALA A 195 -6.20 1.49 17.77
N ALA A 196 -5.40 0.73 18.51
CA ALA A 196 -5.17 0.88 19.93
C ALA A 196 -3.66 0.94 20.20
N ASN A 197 -3.15 2.11 20.59
CA ASN A 197 -1.73 2.34 20.89
C ASN A 197 -1.51 2.44 22.41
N PHE A 198 -0.92 1.41 23.01
CA PHE A 198 -0.59 1.32 24.42
C PHE A 198 0.90 1.66 24.64
N PRO A 199 1.24 2.86 25.15
CA PRO A 199 2.63 3.29 25.30
C PRO A 199 3.44 2.41 26.27
N SER A 200 2.78 1.86 27.28
CA SER A 200 3.31 0.79 28.14
C SER A 200 2.36 -0.40 28.00
N PRO A 201 2.81 -1.57 27.50
CA PRO A 201 4.19 -2.02 27.29
C PRO A 201 4.80 -1.69 25.91
N GLY A 202 4.28 -0.70 25.19
CA GLY A 202 4.73 -0.35 23.83
C GLY A 202 4.08 -1.22 22.76
N LEU A 203 2.77 -1.46 22.88
CA LEU A 203 2.00 -2.32 21.99
C LEU A 203 1.01 -1.49 21.16
N LEU A 204 1.05 -1.66 19.84
CA LEU A 204 0.08 -1.09 18.90
C LEU A 204 -0.68 -2.22 18.21
N LEU A 205 -2.01 -2.16 18.26
CA LEU A 205 -2.91 -3.05 17.54
C LEU A 205 -3.67 -2.25 16.49
N ALA A 206 -3.85 -2.79 15.30
CA ALA A 206 -4.57 -2.14 14.21
C ALA A 206 -5.43 -3.12 13.43
N LEU A 207 -6.59 -2.66 12.99
CA LEU A 207 -7.52 -3.37 12.11
C LEU A 207 -7.99 -2.41 11.02
N ASP A 208 -7.91 -2.81 9.75
CA ASP A 208 -8.49 -2.07 8.62
C ASP A 208 -9.43 -2.99 7.81
N LEU A 209 -10.53 -2.43 7.34
CA LEU A 209 -11.36 -2.96 6.26
C LEU A 209 -11.05 -2.15 5.00
N GLU A 210 -10.78 -2.85 3.89
CA GLU A 210 -10.45 -2.28 2.59
C GLU A 210 -11.52 -2.70 1.58
N PHE A 211 -12.07 -1.73 0.87
CA PHE A 211 -13.08 -1.90 -0.17
C PHE A 211 -12.55 -1.31 -1.48
N PRO A 212 -11.81 -2.11 -2.26
CA PRO A 212 -11.35 -1.70 -3.59
C PRO A 212 -12.50 -1.75 -4.62
N ASP A 213 -12.42 -0.93 -5.67
CA ASP A 213 -13.38 -0.95 -6.78
C ASP A 213 -13.07 -2.06 -7.81
N ASP A 214 -11.82 -2.51 -7.86
CA ASP A 214 -11.28 -3.49 -8.81
C ASP A 214 -11.08 -4.89 -8.23
N GLY A 215 -11.55 -5.15 -7.00
CA GLY A 215 -11.35 -6.43 -6.33
C GLY A 215 -12.32 -6.72 -5.18
N PRO A 216 -12.17 -7.88 -4.52
CA PRO A 216 -12.96 -8.18 -3.33
C PRO A 216 -12.51 -7.35 -2.13
N ALA A 217 -13.44 -7.12 -1.21
CA ALA A 217 -13.12 -6.52 0.07
C ALA A 217 -12.12 -7.39 0.86
N ALA A 218 -11.28 -6.75 1.67
CA ALA A 218 -10.29 -7.42 2.50
C ALA A 218 -10.27 -6.81 3.91
N ALA A 219 -10.09 -7.63 4.92
CA ALA A 219 -9.71 -7.21 6.25
C ALA A 219 -8.20 -7.33 6.44
N ARG A 220 -7.63 -6.43 7.24
CA ARG A 220 -6.22 -6.40 7.60
C ARG A 220 -6.10 -6.28 9.11
N ALA A 221 -5.15 -7.00 9.68
CA ALA A 221 -4.79 -6.90 11.08
C ALA A 221 -3.28 -6.66 11.20
N GLY A 222 -2.88 -5.81 12.14
CA GLY A 222 -1.50 -5.45 12.37
C GLY A 222 -1.18 -5.33 13.85
N VAL A 223 0.01 -5.76 14.22
CA VAL A 223 0.58 -5.63 15.57
C VAL A 223 1.98 -5.04 15.44
N GLU A 224 2.30 -4.05 16.28
CA GLU A 224 3.65 -3.53 16.47
C GLU A 224 3.99 -3.55 17.97
N TYR A 225 5.15 -4.09 18.30
CA TYR A 225 5.67 -4.17 19.67
C TYR A 225 7.02 -3.45 19.75
N LYS A 226 7.13 -2.45 20.63
CA LYS A 226 8.31 -1.61 20.89
C LYS A 226 8.78 -1.71 22.34
N GLY A 227 8.49 -2.82 23.03
CA GLY A 227 8.94 -3.02 24.40
C GLY A 227 10.43 -3.34 24.54
N LEU A 228 11.16 -3.45 23.42
CA LEU A 228 12.60 -3.61 23.38
C LEU A 228 13.24 -2.26 23.03
N ASP A 229 14.29 -1.88 23.76
CA ASP A 229 14.99 -0.62 23.49
C ASP A 229 15.48 -0.56 22.04
N SER A 230 15.07 0.50 21.34
CA SER A 230 15.42 0.77 19.94
C SER A 230 14.91 -0.25 18.92
N ILE A 231 14.22 -1.33 19.31
CA ILE A 231 13.75 -2.39 18.39
C ILE A 231 12.22 -2.43 18.37
N ALA A 232 11.66 -2.49 17.16
CA ALA A 232 10.25 -2.74 16.92
C ALA A 232 10.06 -4.08 16.20
N LEU A 233 9.14 -4.92 16.68
CA LEU A 233 8.72 -6.15 16.01
C LEU A 233 7.30 -5.98 15.50
N ARG A 234 7.02 -6.49 14.30
CA ARG A 234 5.74 -6.29 13.62
C ARG A 234 5.26 -7.57 12.96
N LEU A 235 3.96 -7.80 13.08
CA LEU A 235 3.26 -8.87 12.38
C LEU A 235 1.97 -8.30 11.78
N GLY A 236 1.61 -8.80 10.61
CA GLY A 236 0.41 -8.41 9.92
C GLY A 236 -0.24 -9.55 9.16
N TYR A 237 -1.52 -9.40 8.89
CA TYR A 237 -2.29 -10.34 8.09
C TYR A 237 -3.31 -9.60 7.22
N LYS A 238 -3.47 -10.04 5.97
CA LYS A 238 -4.49 -9.59 5.01
C LYS A 238 -5.32 -10.79 4.57
N THR A 239 -6.64 -10.69 4.73
CA THR A 239 -7.55 -11.69 4.18
C THR A 239 -7.58 -11.60 2.66
N THR A 240 -7.62 -12.74 1.98
CA THR A 240 -7.78 -12.81 0.53
C THR A 240 -8.88 -13.82 0.20
N ALA A 241 -9.73 -13.49 -0.79
CA ALA A 241 -10.74 -14.42 -1.28
C ALA A 241 -10.09 -15.75 -1.72
N SER A 242 -10.73 -16.88 -1.41
CA SER A 242 -10.16 -18.21 -1.65
C SER A 242 -9.71 -18.42 -3.09
N GLY A 243 -10.53 -18.03 -4.06
CA GLY A 243 -10.17 -18.13 -5.48
C GLY A 243 -8.92 -17.33 -5.89
N GLN A 244 -8.76 -16.11 -5.37
CA GLN A 244 -7.56 -15.32 -5.63
C GLN A 244 -6.33 -15.92 -4.94
N ARG A 245 -6.49 -16.36 -3.69
CA ARG A 245 -5.41 -17.00 -2.94
C ARG A 245 -4.94 -18.27 -3.63
N ASP A 246 -5.86 -19.13 -4.04
CA ASP A 246 -5.53 -20.41 -4.67
C ASP A 246 -4.91 -20.20 -6.06
N ALA A 247 -5.30 -19.14 -6.79
CA ALA A 247 -4.63 -18.72 -8.03
C ALA A 247 -3.20 -18.23 -7.80
N ILE A 248 -2.95 -17.45 -6.74
CA ILE A 248 -1.62 -16.94 -6.40
C ILE A 248 -0.70 -18.04 -5.88
N LEU A 249 -1.26 -19.01 -5.14
CA LEU A 249 -0.53 -20.16 -4.61
C LEU A 249 -0.41 -21.33 -5.60
N GLY A 250 -0.73 -21.11 -6.89
CA GLY A 250 -0.54 -22.12 -7.94
C GLY A 250 -1.37 -23.40 -7.77
N ARG A 251 -2.34 -23.45 -6.84
CA ARG A 251 -3.06 -24.69 -6.48
C ARG A 251 -3.88 -25.26 -7.63
N GLY A 252 -4.38 -24.39 -8.51
CA GLY A 252 -5.07 -24.82 -9.74
C GLY A 252 -4.17 -25.53 -10.75
N PHE A 253 -2.85 -25.34 -10.66
CA PHE A 253 -1.84 -25.99 -11.51
C PHE A 253 -1.17 -27.19 -10.82
N GLY A 254 -1.67 -27.62 -9.66
CA GLY A 254 -1.12 -28.73 -8.88
C GLY A 254 0.06 -28.35 -7.98
N ASP A 255 0.34 -27.06 -7.83
CA ASP A 255 1.46 -26.58 -7.01
C ASP A 255 1.12 -26.56 -5.51
N SER A 256 2.16 -26.63 -4.69
CA SER A 256 2.10 -26.67 -3.22
C SER A 256 3.16 -25.74 -2.63
N ALA A 257 3.02 -24.43 -2.85
CA ALA A 257 3.78 -23.40 -2.14
C ALA A 257 3.91 -23.76 -0.65
N SER A 258 5.14 -23.96 -0.18
CA SER A 258 5.42 -24.44 1.18
C SER A 258 6.34 -23.48 1.94
N GLY A 259 6.44 -23.66 3.26
CA GLY A 259 7.22 -22.78 4.14
C GLY A 259 6.71 -21.34 4.15
N VAL A 260 7.64 -20.38 4.23
CA VAL A 260 7.32 -18.95 4.30
C VAL A 260 6.58 -18.47 3.06
N ALA A 261 6.94 -18.97 1.87
CA ALA A 261 6.32 -18.60 0.60
C ALA A 261 4.81 -18.93 0.57
N GLY A 262 4.40 -20.05 1.16
CA GLY A 262 2.99 -20.47 1.27
C GLY A 262 2.13 -19.64 2.24
N MET A 263 2.74 -18.75 3.04
CA MET A 263 2.04 -17.89 3.99
C MET A 263 1.50 -16.61 3.32
N TYR A 264 0.91 -16.74 2.14
CA TYR A 264 0.34 -15.60 1.42
C TYR A 264 -0.68 -14.85 2.29
N GLY A 265 -0.52 -13.53 2.34
CA GLY A 265 -1.32 -12.65 3.19
C GLY A 265 -0.73 -12.40 4.58
N PHE A 266 0.30 -13.12 5.02
CA PHE A 266 1.06 -12.76 6.22
C PHE A 266 2.13 -11.72 5.92
N PHE A 267 2.44 -10.91 6.92
CA PHE A 267 3.47 -9.89 6.87
C PHE A 267 4.28 -9.97 8.17
N ALA A 268 5.59 -9.82 8.06
CA ALA A 268 6.47 -9.69 9.21
C ALA A 268 7.39 -8.50 9.00
N GLY A 269 7.76 -7.83 10.08
CA GLY A 269 8.69 -6.71 10.00
C GLY A 269 9.48 -6.50 11.28
N ALA A 270 10.63 -5.88 11.12
CA ALA A 270 11.49 -5.43 12.21
C ALA A 270 11.88 -3.97 11.96
N GLY A 271 12.06 -3.21 13.03
CA GLY A 271 12.49 -1.83 12.99
C GLY A 271 13.58 -1.57 14.01
N PHE A 272 14.51 -0.68 13.66
CA PHE A 272 15.49 -0.12 14.57
C PHE A 272 15.36 1.40 14.58
N GLU A 273 15.26 2.01 15.75
CA GLU A 273 15.16 3.47 15.91
C GLU A 273 16.18 3.96 16.94
N TYR A 274 17.08 4.86 16.53
CA TYR A 274 18.09 5.45 17.39
C TYR A 274 18.34 6.90 17.00
N ALA A 275 18.23 7.83 17.96
CA ALA A 275 18.49 9.26 17.78
C ALA A 275 17.78 9.88 16.55
N GLY A 276 16.53 9.47 16.29
CA GLY A 276 15.73 9.94 15.15
C GLY A 276 16.01 9.24 13.82
N PHE A 277 17.08 8.45 13.70
CA PHE A 277 17.31 7.56 12.57
C PHE A 277 16.46 6.30 12.71
N LYS A 278 15.88 5.83 11.60
CA LYS A 278 15.06 4.64 11.53
C LYS A 278 15.52 3.73 10.40
N LEU A 279 15.58 2.44 10.69
CA LEU A 279 15.76 1.38 9.70
C LEU A 279 14.66 0.35 9.88
N ASP A 280 13.81 0.18 8.88
CA ASP A 280 12.71 -0.77 8.90
C ASP A 280 12.88 -1.81 7.79
N TYR A 281 12.51 -3.05 8.10
CA TYR A 281 12.46 -4.16 7.17
C TYR A 281 11.08 -4.83 7.22
N ALA A 282 10.56 -5.25 6.06
CA ALA A 282 9.38 -6.09 5.98
C ALA A 282 9.54 -7.23 4.97
N LEU A 283 8.98 -8.37 5.32
CA LEU A 283 8.92 -9.59 4.52
C LEU A 283 7.48 -9.84 4.09
N LEU A 284 7.28 -10.05 2.79
CA LEU A 284 5.99 -10.28 2.16
C LEU A 284 6.04 -11.56 1.32
N PRO A 285 5.37 -12.65 1.74
CA PRO A 285 5.23 -13.84 0.94
C PRO A 285 4.21 -13.69 -0.20
N TYR A 286 4.57 -14.18 -1.39
CA TYR A 286 3.76 -14.14 -2.60
C TYR A 286 3.50 -15.53 -3.21
N GLY A 287 3.58 -16.60 -2.42
CA GLY A 287 3.41 -17.96 -2.95
C GLY A 287 4.57 -18.35 -3.86
N ASP A 288 4.26 -18.98 -4.98
CA ASP A 288 5.24 -19.50 -5.95
C ASP A 288 6.00 -18.39 -6.68
N LEU A 289 5.47 -17.16 -6.65
CA LEU A 289 6.17 -15.97 -7.11
C LEU A 289 7.38 -15.64 -6.21
N GLY A 290 7.45 -16.19 -4.99
CA GLY A 290 8.55 -16.03 -4.05
C GLY A 290 8.23 -15.06 -2.91
N THR A 291 9.25 -14.37 -2.41
CA THR A 291 9.12 -13.40 -1.31
C THR A 291 9.63 -12.03 -1.74
N ALA A 292 8.88 -10.98 -1.42
CA ALA A 292 9.38 -9.61 -1.55
C ALA A 292 9.97 -9.13 -0.23
N HIS A 293 11.03 -8.35 -0.36
CA HIS A 293 11.76 -7.77 0.76
C HIS A 293 11.69 -6.26 0.65
N ARG A 294 11.18 -5.60 1.69
CA ARG A 294 11.09 -4.15 1.79
C ARG A 294 12.11 -3.63 2.79
N PHE A 295 12.90 -2.66 2.39
CA PHE A 295 13.78 -1.91 3.27
C PHE A 295 13.33 -0.45 3.29
N SER A 296 13.37 0.19 4.46
CA SER A 296 13.08 1.62 4.57
C SER A 296 14.04 2.28 5.54
N VAL A 297 14.51 3.46 5.16
CA VAL A 297 15.37 4.31 5.97
C VAL A 297 14.64 5.62 6.21
N GLY A 298 14.56 6.03 7.47
CA GLY A 298 13.92 7.27 7.86
C GLY A 298 14.79 8.13 8.77
N MET A 299 14.53 9.43 8.78
CA MET A 299 15.18 10.36 9.69
C MET A 299 14.19 11.41 10.16
N LYS A 300 14.09 11.62 11.47
CA LYS A 300 13.31 12.67 12.11
C LYS A 300 14.23 13.75 12.69
N PHE A 301 13.94 15.02 12.41
CA PHE A 301 14.77 16.17 12.81
C PHE A 301 13.98 17.49 12.85
#